data_AF-A0A2K9LP18-F1
#
_entry.id   AF-A0A2K9LP18-F1
#
_cell.length_a   1.000
_cell.length_b   1.000
_cell.length_c   1.000
_cell.angle_alpha   90.00
_cell.angle_beta   90.00
_cell.angle_gamma   90.00
#
_symmetry.space_group_name_H-M   'P 1'
#
loop_
_entity.id
_entity.type
_entity.pdbx_description
1 polymer ?
#
loop_
_entity_poly.entity_id
_entity_poly.type
_entity_poly.pdbx_seq_one_letter_code
_entity_poly.pdbx_strand_id
1 'polypeptide(L)'
;MNRFVSSGLILTVLMVILLGRCHYNNASTNLAISSYSVISTVLSVRTQIDHYYYEYQELPDSNAAIRQPEPNEFSRKVPQLQRLEVLPGGKLFVQLTAQNEAQPIEFTYTPTIDDNYRLSWTCSSYNITQHWHQLLPDLCGDAPAPVDLTEVSQHAEQQAAADHYIEQLSSQQRGIEQTKPAFDCSVIEQANSDFLYINGNQVEYWELGAQPQRLFSFPRPELAHQTAHWALAGNAYLYVNNRLQVFSQAQPKGSSTQINLLNPYRWQHAGTTLLANSGVGLTRIDLCQPTPKVKDNYLLELGAFNQIEDFLIIDKLMFLTALEAHRGNTYSALQIVSLKSNRAIGFLKLEGNSGGIAINGRLAYVANGSHGIAVVDIYDLTIPRLLSRVATMDYASDLIILDDHLIVADRLAGLKVFQIQGESLQLTQTLPTAQAAIQIKPLQPPYFSISFKNGSSALYQWYNNKVITVELDAQ
;
A
#
# COMPACT_ATOMS: atom_id res chain seq x y z
N MET A 1 63.24 -15.93 52.08
CA MET A 1 62.79 -15.09 50.95
C MET A 1 62.48 -15.91 49.68
N ASN A 2 62.03 -17.18 49.79
CA ASN A 2 61.82 -18.08 48.63
C ASN A 2 60.44 -18.78 48.62
N ARG A 3 59.45 -18.32 49.40
CA ARG A 3 58.08 -18.90 49.42
C ARG A 3 56.97 -18.00 48.85
N PHE A 4 57.29 -16.75 48.49
CA PHE A 4 56.31 -15.82 47.90
C PHE A 4 56.48 -15.60 46.39
N VAL A 5 57.55 -16.14 45.79
CA VAL A 5 57.85 -15.95 44.35
C VAL A 5 57.10 -16.97 43.48
N SER A 6 56.73 -18.15 43.99
CA SER A 6 56.04 -19.16 43.18
C SER A 6 54.53 -18.92 43.02
N SER A 7 53.88 -18.27 43.99
CA SER A 7 52.44 -18.01 43.94
C SER A 7 52.08 -16.89 42.97
N GLY A 8 52.93 -15.86 42.83
CA GLY A 8 52.73 -14.78 41.87
C GLY A 8 52.90 -15.24 40.41
N LEU A 9 53.84 -16.17 40.18
CA LEU A 9 54.16 -16.65 38.83
C LEU A 9 53.11 -17.66 38.30
N ILE A 10 52.47 -18.42 39.19
CA ILE A 10 51.34 -19.30 38.82
C ILE A 10 50.09 -18.46 38.53
N LEU A 11 49.84 -17.39 39.28
CA LEU A 11 48.70 -16.51 39.08
C LEU A 11 48.80 -15.74 37.75
N THR A 12 50.00 -15.26 37.39
CA THR A 12 50.23 -14.57 36.11
C THR A 12 50.11 -15.50 34.92
N VAL A 13 50.59 -16.74 35.02
CA VAL A 13 50.43 -17.73 33.94
C VAL A 13 48.96 -18.12 33.75
N LEU A 14 48.20 -18.32 34.83
CA LEU A 14 46.75 -18.57 34.75
C LEU A 14 45.98 -17.36 34.20
N MET A 15 46.36 -16.14 34.58
CA MET A 15 45.76 -14.91 34.08
C MET A 15 46.07 -14.68 32.60
N VAL A 16 47.28 -15.01 32.12
CA VAL A 16 47.65 -14.94 30.70
C VAL A 16 46.93 -16.01 29.87
N ILE A 17 46.72 -17.21 30.42
CA ILE A 17 45.94 -18.26 29.74
C ILE A 17 44.45 -17.91 29.70
N LEU A 18 43.89 -17.32 30.76
CA LEU A 18 42.50 -16.86 30.83
C LEU A 18 42.26 -15.62 29.94
N LEU A 19 43.18 -14.65 29.94
CA LEU A 19 43.13 -13.49 29.05
C LEU A 19 43.37 -13.89 27.59
N GLY A 20 44.28 -14.83 27.34
CA GLY A 20 44.52 -15.39 26.01
C GLY A 20 43.31 -16.15 25.46
N ARG A 21 42.60 -16.92 26.29
CA ARG A 21 41.32 -17.56 25.91
C ARG A 21 40.17 -16.56 25.75
N CYS A 22 40.12 -15.48 26.53
CA CYS A 22 39.12 -14.42 26.35
C CYS A 22 39.38 -13.58 25.08
N HIS A 23 40.65 -13.33 24.72
CA HIS A 23 40.98 -12.61 23.49
C HIS A 23 40.77 -13.48 22.24
N TYR A 24 41.08 -14.77 22.32
CA TYR A 24 40.85 -15.71 21.21
C TYR A 24 39.36 -15.98 20.98
N ASN A 25 38.53 -16.06 22.04
CA ASN A 25 37.08 -16.13 21.90
C ASN A 25 36.48 -14.80 21.41
N ASN A 26 36.99 -13.63 21.84
CA ASN A 26 36.46 -12.34 21.39
C ASN A 26 36.81 -12.01 19.92
N ALA A 27 37.95 -12.48 19.41
CA ALA A 27 38.33 -12.30 18.01
C ALA A 27 37.45 -13.14 17.08
N SER A 28 37.18 -14.41 17.43
CA SER A 28 36.30 -15.27 16.64
C SER A 28 34.82 -14.85 16.73
N THR A 29 34.36 -14.34 17.88
CA THR A 29 32.99 -13.84 18.01
C THR A 29 32.75 -12.52 17.26
N ASN A 30 33.70 -11.58 17.26
CA ASN A 30 33.53 -10.32 16.51
C ASN A 30 33.56 -10.52 14.99
N LEU A 31 34.38 -11.46 14.49
CA LEU A 31 34.39 -11.86 13.06
C LEU A 31 33.12 -12.62 12.64
N ALA A 32 32.60 -13.51 13.50
CA ALA A 32 31.36 -14.24 13.22
C ALA A 32 30.13 -13.31 13.22
N ILE A 33 30.08 -12.34 14.13
CA ILE A 33 29.00 -11.33 14.19
C ILE A 33 29.07 -10.39 12.96
N SER A 34 30.27 -10.04 12.49
CA SER A 34 30.43 -9.17 11.32
C SER A 34 30.03 -9.87 10.01
N SER A 35 30.47 -11.10 9.76
CA SER A 35 30.12 -11.84 8.53
C SER A 35 28.63 -12.18 8.46
N TYR A 36 28.00 -12.53 9.59
CA TYR A 36 26.55 -12.77 9.64
C TYR A 36 25.74 -11.51 9.30
N SER A 37 26.16 -10.34 9.80
CA SER A 37 25.50 -9.07 9.49
C SER A 37 25.58 -8.70 7.99
N VAL A 38 26.70 -9.00 7.34
CA VAL A 38 26.87 -8.84 5.89
C VAL A 38 25.91 -9.75 5.13
N ILE A 39 25.89 -11.04 5.47
CA ILE A 39 25.07 -12.03 4.74
C ILE A 39 23.59 -11.76 4.93
N SER A 40 23.14 -11.50 6.16
CA SER A 40 21.74 -11.15 6.42
C SER A 40 21.31 -9.88 5.69
N THR A 41 22.18 -8.89 5.57
CA THR A 41 21.90 -7.66 4.80
C THR A 41 21.82 -7.95 3.30
N VAL A 42 22.80 -8.67 2.74
CA VAL A 42 22.83 -9.06 1.33
C VAL A 42 21.61 -9.91 0.97
N LEU A 43 21.27 -10.91 1.79
CA LEU A 43 20.10 -11.76 1.58
C LEU A 43 18.80 -10.98 1.77
N SER A 44 18.74 -10.02 2.70
CA SER A 44 17.57 -9.15 2.82
C SER A 44 17.33 -8.34 1.55
N VAL A 45 18.38 -7.78 0.94
CA VAL A 45 18.25 -7.04 -0.33
C VAL A 45 17.87 -7.99 -1.47
N ARG A 46 18.48 -9.18 -1.53
CA ARG A 46 18.10 -10.22 -2.50
C ARG A 46 16.64 -10.65 -2.37
N THR A 47 16.14 -10.87 -1.16
CA THR A 47 14.72 -11.20 -0.91
C THR A 47 13.79 -10.06 -1.32
N GLN A 48 14.24 -8.81 -1.23
CA GLN A 48 13.45 -7.69 -1.75
C GLN A 48 13.43 -7.65 -3.28
N ILE A 49 14.51 -8.06 -3.95
CA ILE A 49 14.50 -8.28 -5.40
C ILE A 49 13.52 -9.40 -5.76
N ASP A 50 13.50 -10.49 -5.00
CA ASP A 50 12.51 -11.59 -5.20
C ASP A 50 11.09 -11.07 -5.04
N HIS A 51 10.80 -10.32 -3.97
CA HIS A 51 9.48 -9.75 -3.72
C HIS A 51 9.08 -8.77 -4.83
N TYR A 52 9.99 -7.89 -5.25
CA TYR A 52 9.77 -6.97 -6.36
C TYR A 52 9.40 -7.74 -7.64
N TYR A 53 10.13 -8.80 -7.97
CA TYR A 53 9.82 -9.64 -9.13
C TYR A 53 8.46 -10.33 -9.02
N TYR A 54 8.13 -10.96 -7.89
CA TYR A 54 6.84 -11.63 -7.75
C TYR A 54 5.65 -10.67 -7.67
N GLU A 55 5.87 -9.43 -7.21
CA GLU A 55 4.86 -8.37 -7.11
C GLU A 55 4.61 -7.66 -8.45
N TYR A 56 5.66 -7.35 -9.22
CA TYR A 56 5.58 -6.55 -10.45
C TYR A 56 5.80 -7.34 -11.75
N GLN A 57 6.24 -8.60 -11.67
CA GLN A 57 6.62 -9.46 -12.81
C GLN A 57 7.75 -8.89 -13.68
N GLU A 58 8.58 -8.02 -13.12
CA GLU A 58 9.79 -7.43 -13.73
C GLU A 58 10.94 -7.39 -12.71
N LEU A 59 12.19 -7.35 -13.18
CA LEU A 59 13.37 -7.28 -12.31
C LEU A 59 13.74 -5.82 -12.05
N PRO A 60 14.08 -5.43 -10.81
CA PRO A 60 14.45 -4.06 -10.48
C PRO A 60 15.78 -3.69 -11.14
N ASP A 61 15.98 -2.40 -11.38
CA ASP A 61 17.16 -1.86 -12.06
C ASP A 61 18.11 -1.08 -11.13
N SER A 62 17.69 -0.84 -9.88
CA SER A 62 18.38 0.04 -8.94
C SER A 62 17.98 -0.25 -7.49
N ASN A 63 18.80 0.21 -6.53
CA ASN A 63 18.48 0.15 -5.10
C ASN A 63 17.19 0.93 -4.78
N ALA A 64 16.98 2.06 -5.46
CA ALA A 64 15.82 2.92 -5.26
C ALA A 64 14.50 2.21 -5.63
N ALA A 65 14.49 1.38 -6.68
CA ALA A 65 13.31 0.61 -7.09
C ALA A 65 12.79 -0.31 -5.96
N ILE A 66 13.69 -0.87 -5.16
CA ILE A 66 13.37 -1.70 -3.99
C ILE A 66 13.50 -0.95 -2.65
N ARG A 67 13.54 0.40 -2.69
CA ARG A 67 13.60 1.29 -1.52
C ARG A 67 14.77 1.00 -0.58
N GLN A 68 15.91 0.61 -1.16
CA GLN A 68 17.16 0.43 -0.44
C GLN A 68 18.03 1.70 -0.45
N PRO A 69 18.88 1.89 0.58
CA PRO A 69 19.85 2.98 0.61
C PRO A 69 20.76 3.02 -0.64
N GLU A 70 21.38 4.17 -0.86
CA GLU A 70 22.42 4.30 -1.90
C GLU A 70 23.53 3.26 -1.71
N PRO A 71 24.17 2.76 -2.79
CA PRO A 71 25.05 1.59 -2.73
C PRO A 71 26.13 1.64 -1.66
N ASN A 72 26.69 2.83 -1.38
CA ASN A 72 27.78 3.03 -0.45
C ASN A 72 27.32 3.30 1.01
N GLU A 73 26.02 3.51 1.25
CA GLU A 73 25.49 3.86 2.58
C GLU A 73 25.33 2.65 3.51
N PHE A 74 25.32 1.43 2.96
CA PHE A 74 25.26 0.19 3.75
C PHE A 74 26.45 0.04 4.72
N SER A 75 27.61 0.61 4.35
CA SER A 75 28.82 0.66 5.18
C SER A 75 28.61 1.34 6.54
N ARG A 76 27.62 2.24 6.67
CA ARG A 76 27.29 2.92 7.94
C ARG A 76 26.78 1.96 9.01
N LYS A 77 26.03 0.93 8.60
CA LYS A 77 25.46 -0.09 9.49
C LYS A 77 26.29 -1.37 9.51
N VAL A 78 26.93 -1.70 8.38
CA VAL A 78 27.73 -2.91 8.21
C VAL A 78 29.10 -2.50 7.62
N PRO A 79 30.11 -2.17 8.45
CA PRO A 79 31.36 -1.58 8.00
C PRO A 79 32.19 -2.42 7.00
N GLN A 80 31.95 -3.72 6.94
CA GLN A 80 32.62 -4.63 5.99
C GLN A 80 31.98 -4.62 4.60
N LEU A 81 30.77 -4.09 4.46
CA LEU A 81 30.02 -4.00 3.21
C LEU A 81 30.26 -2.62 2.59
N GLN A 82 31.23 -2.54 1.68
CA GLN A 82 31.63 -1.28 1.03
C GLN A 82 30.57 -0.80 0.05
N ARG A 83 30.03 -1.72 -0.75
CA ARG A 83 29.01 -1.44 -1.75
C ARG A 83 28.04 -2.60 -1.86
N LEU A 84 26.75 -2.28 -1.87
CA LEU A 84 25.67 -3.22 -2.17
C LEU A 84 24.72 -2.58 -3.17
N GLU A 85 24.69 -3.10 -4.39
CA GLU A 85 24.05 -2.43 -5.53
C GLU A 85 23.21 -3.40 -6.35
N VAL A 86 21.97 -3.01 -6.63
CA VAL A 86 21.11 -3.63 -7.62
C VAL A 86 21.40 -2.97 -8.96
N LEU A 87 21.83 -3.79 -9.92
CA LEU A 87 22.13 -3.41 -11.29
C LEU A 87 20.95 -3.82 -12.21
N PRO A 88 20.85 -3.25 -13.42
CA PRO A 88 19.84 -3.63 -14.40
C PRO A 88 19.69 -5.14 -14.59
N GLY A 89 18.44 -5.59 -14.68
CA GLY A 89 18.10 -7.01 -14.72
C GLY A 89 18.20 -7.71 -13.36
N GLY A 90 18.01 -6.98 -12.25
CA GLY A 90 17.92 -7.53 -10.90
C GLY A 90 19.22 -8.15 -10.37
N LYS A 91 20.36 -7.87 -11.01
CA LYS A 91 21.66 -8.41 -10.55
C LYS A 91 22.06 -7.69 -9.27
N LEU A 92 22.44 -8.44 -8.24
CA LEU A 92 22.90 -7.87 -6.98
C LEU A 92 24.42 -7.97 -6.89
N PHE A 93 25.10 -6.84 -7.02
CA PHE A 93 26.54 -6.69 -6.86
C PHE A 93 26.89 -6.40 -5.40
N VAL A 94 27.90 -7.10 -4.89
CA VAL A 94 28.39 -6.98 -3.52
C VAL A 94 29.89 -6.77 -3.52
N GLN A 95 30.35 -5.73 -2.83
CA GLN A 95 31.77 -5.45 -2.61
C GLN A 95 32.06 -5.35 -1.11
N LEU A 96 33.03 -6.13 -0.65
CA LEU A 96 33.45 -6.20 0.75
C LEU A 96 34.88 -5.69 0.94
N THR A 97 35.12 -5.10 2.12
CA THR A 97 36.46 -4.71 2.55
C THR A 97 37.35 -5.94 2.68
N ALA A 98 38.52 -5.92 2.05
CA ALA A 98 39.50 -6.98 2.19
C ALA A 98 40.11 -6.97 3.61
N GLN A 99 40.33 -8.15 4.19
CA GLN A 99 40.83 -8.27 5.56
C GLN A 99 42.30 -7.81 5.74
N ASN A 100 43.07 -7.63 4.65
CA ASN A 100 44.50 -7.29 4.68
C ASN A 100 44.94 -6.26 3.60
N GLU A 101 44.11 -5.27 3.25
CA GLU A 101 44.40 -4.25 2.21
C GLU A 101 44.68 -4.78 0.78
N ALA A 102 44.52 -6.09 0.55
CA ALA A 102 44.47 -6.66 -0.79
C ALA A 102 43.17 -6.26 -1.52
N GLN A 103 43.07 -6.59 -2.81
CA GLN A 103 41.91 -6.30 -3.66
C GLN A 103 40.56 -6.58 -2.94
N PRO A 104 39.55 -5.70 -3.09
CA PRO A 104 38.25 -5.86 -2.46
C PRO A 104 37.58 -7.15 -2.92
N ILE A 105 36.87 -7.83 -2.02
CA ILE A 105 36.20 -9.09 -2.36
C ILE A 105 34.88 -8.75 -3.06
N GLU A 106 34.67 -9.27 -4.26
CA GLU A 106 33.48 -8.97 -5.06
C GLU A 106 32.76 -10.23 -5.51
N PHE A 107 31.44 -10.21 -5.44
CA PHE A 107 30.60 -11.26 -5.99
C PHE A 107 29.25 -10.70 -6.42
N THR A 108 28.62 -11.40 -7.35
CA THR A 108 27.37 -10.99 -7.97
C THR A 108 26.37 -12.12 -7.93
N TYR A 109 25.17 -11.83 -7.46
CA TYR A 109 24.02 -12.69 -7.65
C TYR A 109 23.29 -12.31 -8.93
N THR A 110 23.11 -13.28 -9.82
CA THR A 110 22.36 -13.11 -11.07
C THR A 110 21.07 -13.92 -10.99
N PRO A 111 19.90 -13.26 -11.10
CA PRO A 111 18.63 -13.97 -11.12
C PRO A 111 18.43 -14.67 -12.48
N THR A 112 17.90 -15.88 -12.44
CA THR A 112 17.48 -16.67 -13.61
C THR A 112 16.03 -17.08 -13.42
N ILE A 113 15.20 -16.79 -14.43
CA ILE A 113 13.77 -17.12 -14.42
C ILE A 113 13.60 -18.37 -15.26
N ASP A 114 12.97 -19.41 -14.69
CA ASP A 114 12.63 -20.63 -15.43
C ASP A 114 11.33 -20.50 -16.23
N ASP A 115 11.00 -21.51 -17.04
CA ASP A 115 9.77 -21.53 -17.86
C ASP A 115 8.47 -21.49 -17.02
N ASN A 116 8.55 -21.69 -15.71
CA ASN A 116 7.42 -21.61 -14.77
C ASN A 116 7.40 -20.28 -13.98
N TYR A 117 8.12 -19.25 -14.45
CA TYR A 117 8.25 -17.95 -13.80
C TYR A 117 8.83 -18.02 -12.38
N ARG A 118 9.62 -19.06 -12.07
CA ARG A 118 10.30 -19.17 -10.79
C ARG A 118 11.67 -18.53 -10.89
N LEU A 119 11.89 -17.58 -10.00
CA LEU A 119 13.17 -16.92 -9.87
C LEU A 119 14.12 -17.80 -9.04
N SER A 120 15.26 -18.09 -9.64
CA SER A 120 16.41 -18.78 -9.05
C SER A 120 17.63 -17.87 -9.13
N TRP A 121 18.67 -18.16 -8.37
CA TRP A 121 19.85 -17.31 -8.33
C TRP A 121 21.10 -18.10 -8.56
N THR A 122 22.05 -17.48 -9.26
CA THR A 122 23.41 -17.98 -9.41
C THR A 122 24.37 -16.95 -8.85
N CYS A 123 25.34 -17.39 -8.06
CA CYS A 123 26.40 -16.52 -7.58
C CYS A 123 27.65 -16.70 -8.44
N SER A 124 28.34 -15.61 -8.76
CA SER A 124 29.67 -15.65 -9.39
C SER A 124 30.63 -14.67 -8.70
N SER A 125 31.91 -15.02 -8.67
CA SER A 125 32.96 -14.19 -8.05
C SER A 125 34.31 -14.42 -8.71
N TYR A 126 35.14 -13.37 -8.81
CA TYR A 126 36.50 -13.47 -9.34
C TYR A 126 37.56 -13.68 -8.26
N ASN A 127 37.28 -13.36 -6.99
CA ASN A 127 38.28 -13.35 -5.91
C ASN A 127 37.72 -13.63 -4.50
N ILE A 128 36.60 -14.35 -4.39
CA ILE A 128 36.03 -14.74 -3.09
C ILE A 128 36.97 -15.67 -2.30
N THR A 129 37.09 -15.40 -0.99
CA THR A 129 37.93 -16.22 -0.09
C THR A 129 37.19 -17.47 0.40
N GLN A 130 37.92 -18.51 0.82
CA GLN A 130 37.37 -19.75 1.40
C GLN A 130 36.42 -19.51 2.60
N HIS A 131 36.70 -18.50 3.44
CA HIS A 131 35.82 -18.12 4.55
C HIS A 131 34.41 -17.72 4.07
N TRP A 132 34.32 -16.88 3.04
CA TRP A 132 33.04 -16.42 2.50
C TRP A 132 32.33 -17.51 1.67
N HIS A 133 33.08 -18.38 1.00
CA HIS A 133 32.51 -19.56 0.33
C HIS A 133 31.71 -20.45 1.28
N GLN A 134 32.14 -20.60 2.54
CA GLN A 134 31.47 -21.46 3.52
C GLN A 134 30.21 -20.82 4.12
N LEU A 135 30.03 -19.51 3.96
CA LEU A 135 28.96 -18.77 4.62
C LEU A 135 27.84 -18.32 3.67
N LEU A 136 28.11 -18.21 2.37
CA LEU A 136 27.08 -17.89 1.38
C LEU A 136 26.15 -19.11 1.15
N PRO A 137 24.84 -18.88 1.00
CA PRO A 137 23.88 -19.98 0.81
C PRO A 137 24.01 -20.67 -0.55
N ASP A 138 24.50 -19.96 -1.57
CA ASP A 138 24.75 -20.49 -2.91
C ASP A 138 26.26 -20.55 -3.16
N LEU A 139 26.74 -21.67 -3.72
CA LEU A 139 28.12 -21.80 -4.15
C LEU A 139 28.39 -20.85 -5.32
N CYS A 140 29.22 -19.83 -5.08
CA CYS A 140 29.63 -18.91 -6.12
C CYS A 140 30.59 -19.61 -7.10
N GLY A 141 30.27 -19.56 -8.39
CA GLY A 141 31.17 -20.03 -9.45
C GLY A 141 32.30 -19.03 -9.74
N ASP A 142 33.40 -19.52 -10.32
CA ASP A 142 34.54 -18.69 -10.69
C ASP A 142 34.19 -17.75 -11.86
N ALA A 143 34.45 -16.46 -11.70
CA ALA A 143 34.35 -15.44 -12.74
C ALA A 143 35.76 -15.07 -13.25
N PRO A 144 35.93 -14.86 -14.57
CA PRO A 144 37.26 -14.63 -15.16
C PRO A 144 37.84 -13.22 -14.88
N ALA A 145 37.01 -12.25 -14.50
CA ALA A 145 37.40 -10.85 -14.25
C ALA A 145 36.40 -10.15 -13.31
N PRO A 146 36.77 -8.98 -12.72
CA PRO A 146 35.85 -8.12 -11.97
C PRO A 146 34.66 -7.66 -12.82
N VAL A 147 33.56 -7.29 -12.15
CA VAL A 147 32.36 -6.77 -12.84
C VAL A 147 32.66 -5.38 -13.42
N ASP A 148 32.44 -5.22 -14.72
CA ASP A 148 32.58 -3.92 -15.39
C ASP A 148 31.36 -3.02 -15.08
N LEU A 149 31.57 -2.02 -14.24
CA LEU A 149 30.53 -1.06 -13.83
C LEU A 149 30.51 0.20 -14.73
N THR A 150 31.35 0.28 -15.76
CA THR A 150 31.48 1.50 -16.59
C THR A 150 30.24 1.78 -17.45
N GLU A 151 29.53 0.75 -17.91
CA GLU A 151 28.24 0.90 -18.62
C GLU A 151 27.12 1.47 -17.72
N VAL A 152 27.19 1.22 -16.40
CA VAL A 152 26.18 1.67 -15.43
C VAL A 152 26.40 3.15 -15.06
N SER A 153 27.66 3.60 -14.99
CA SER A 153 28.00 5.01 -14.72
C SER A 153 27.52 5.98 -15.81
N GLN A 154 27.45 5.57 -17.07
CA GLN A 154 27.00 6.43 -18.17
C GLN A 154 25.50 6.76 -18.10
N HIS A 155 24.67 5.86 -17.57
CA HIS A 155 23.25 6.11 -17.35
C HIS A 155 22.99 7.10 -16.20
N ALA A 156 23.79 7.02 -15.13
CA ALA A 156 23.71 7.96 -14.01
C ALA A 156 24.15 9.38 -14.41
N GLU A 157 25.18 9.53 -15.24
CA GLU A 157 25.62 10.83 -15.77
C GLU A 157 24.58 11.44 -16.73
N GLN A 158 23.89 10.62 -17.54
CA GLN A 158 22.81 11.09 -18.41
C GLN A 158 21.57 11.56 -17.63
N GLN A 159 21.23 10.90 -16.52
CA GLN A 159 20.15 11.34 -15.62
C GLN A 159 20.51 12.65 -14.91
N ALA A 160 21.74 12.78 -14.40
CA ALA A 160 22.21 14.03 -13.78
C ALA A 160 22.25 15.20 -14.79
N ALA A 161 22.62 14.94 -16.05
CA ALA A 161 22.58 15.94 -17.11
C ALA A 161 21.14 16.34 -17.50
N ALA A 162 20.19 15.40 -17.48
CA ALA A 162 18.77 15.68 -17.70
C ALA A 162 18.18 16.51 -16.56
N ASP A 163 18.52 16.21 -15.30
CA ASP A 163 18.08 16.98 -14.13
C ASP A 163 18.65 18.41 -14.15
N HIS A 164 19.92 18.57 -14.51
CA HIS A 164 20.53 19.89 -14.68
C HIS A 164 19.89 20.69 -15.85
N TYR A 165 19.51 20.03 -16.94
CA TYR A 165 18.77 20.65 -18.05
C TYR A 165 17.36 21.09 -17.63
N ILE A 166 16.66 20.30 -16.80
CA ILE A 166 15.36 20.62 -16.22
C ILE A 166 15.48 21.79 -15.21
N GLU A 167 16.54 21.85 -14.41
CA GLU A 167 16.82 22.99 -13.52
C GLU A 167 17.13 24.29 -14.30
N GLN A 168 17.82 24.18 -15.44
CA GLN A 168 18.05 25.31 -16.33
C GLN A 168 16.77 25.79 -17.02
N LEU A 169 15.90 24.86 -17.46
CA LEU A 169 14.59 25.21 -18.03
C LEU A 169 13.66 25.84 -17.00
N SER A 170 13.64 25.32 -15.77
CA SER A 170 12.81 25.83 -14.67
C SER A 170 13.34 27.14 -14.06
N SER A 171 14.63 27.45 -14.20
CA SER A 171 15.18 28.76 -13.87
C SER A 171 14.94 29.79 -14.97
N GLN A 172 14.97 29.40 -16.25
CA GLN A 172 14.57 30.28 -17.35
C GLN A 172 13.07 30.58 -17.37
N GLN A 173 12.21 29.65 -16.90
CA GLN A 173 10.77 29.87 -16.80
C GLN A 173 10.33 30.66 -15.56
N ARG A 174 11.24 31.01 -14.65
CA ARG A 174 10.93 31.77 -13.42
C ARG A 174 10.75 33.28 -13.63
N GLY A 175 10.61 33.74 -14.88
CA GLY A 175 10.48 35.16 -15.24
C GLY A 175 9.17 35.56 -15.92
N ILE A 176 8.14 34.71 -15.96
CA ILE A 176 6.83 35.08 -16.50
C ILE A 176 5.74 34.56 -15.56
N GLU A 177 5.34 35.40 -14.61
CA GLU A 177 4.11 35.22 -13.85
C GLU A 177 2.93 35.59 -14.77
N GLN A 178 2.54 34.66 -15.64
CA GLN A 178 1.22 34.73 -16.27
C GLN A 178 0.20 34.44 -15.17
N THR A 179 -0.63 35.42 -14.84
CA THR A 179 -1.84 35.22 -14.04
C THR A 179 -2.69 34.17 -14.74
N LYS A 180 -2.53 32.92 -14.31
CA LYS A 180 -3.35 31.79 -14.77
C LYS A 180 -4.80 32.12 -14.39
N PRO A 181 -5.75 32.10 -15.33
CA PRO A 181 -7.14 32.36 -14.99
C PRO A 181 -7.56 31.42 -13.86
N ALA A 182 -8.24 31.98 -12.85
CA ALA A 182 -8.67 31.24 -11.69
C ALA A 182 -9.55 30.07 -12.16
N PHE A 183 -9.16 28.86 -11.76
CA PHE A 183 -9.99 27.68 -11.98
C PHE A 183 -11.22 27.81 -11.08
N ASP A 184 -12.41 27.82 -11.67
CA ASP A 184 -13.65 27.97 -10.91
C ASP A 184 -13.99 26.65 -10.22
N CYS A 185 -13.81 26.61 -8.91
CA CYS A 185 -14.04 25.42 -8.09
C CYS A 185 -15.46 25.31 -7.57
N SER A 186 -16.30 26.33 -7.80
CA SER A 186 -17.70 26.32 -7.35
C SER A 186 -18.47 25.13 -7.92
N VAL A 187 -18.13 24.71 -9.15
CA VAL A 187 -18.71 23.53 -9.80
C VAL A 187 -18.43 22.25 -9.03
N ILE A 188 -17.22 22.07 -8.50
CA ILE A 188 -16.82 20.88 -7.73
C ILE A 188 -17.45 20.93 -6.33
N GLU A 189 -17.44 22.11 -5.70
CA GLU A 189 -18.02 22.31 -4.37
C GLU A 189 -19.54 22.09 -4.33
N GLN A 190 -20.23 22.39 -5.44
CA GLN A 190 -21.67 22.22 -5.58
C GLN A 190 -22.07 20.91 -6.27
N ALA A 191 -21.11 20.16 -6.82
CA ALA A 191 -21.41 18.92 -7.53
C ALA A 191 -21.88 17.83 -6.57
N ASN A 192 -23.02 17.23 -6.91
CA ASN A 192 -23.44 15.98 -6.30
C ASN A 192 -22.57 14.83 -6.84
N SER A 193 -22.50 13.73 -6.09
CA SER A 193 -21.84 12.51 -6.59
C SER A 193 -22.67 11.89 -7.70
N ASP A 194 -22.08 11.87 -8.88
CA ASP A 194 -22.63 11.24 -10.09
C ASP A 194 -22.31 9.74 -10.11
N PHE A 195 -22.80 9.03 -11.13
CA PHE A 195 -22.67 7.58 -11.23
C PHE A 195 -21.84 7.14 -12.43
N LEU A 196 -20.97 6.16 -12.22
CA LEU A 196 -20.33 5.40 -13.31
C LEU A 196 -20.97 4.03 -13.42
N TYR A 197 -21.68 3.79 -14.52
CA TYR A 197 -22.15 2.46 -14.88
C TYR A 197 -21.04 1.73 -15.62
N ILE A 198 -20.54 0.64 -15.04
CA ILE A 198 -19.43 -0.15 -15.58
C ILE A 198 -19.95 -1.53 -15.92
N ASN A 199 -19.85 -1.92 -17.19
CA ASN A 199 -20.19 -3.27 -17.65
C ASN A 199 -18.94 -4.00 -18.17
N GLY A 200 -19.11 -5.12 -18.88
CA GLY A 200 -17.97 -5.90 -19.40
C GLY A 200 -17.06 -5.12 -20.35
N ASN A 201 -17.62 -4.21 -21.15
CA ASN A 201 -16.92 -3.61 -22.30
C ASN A 201 -16.89 -2.07 -22.27
N GLN A 202 -17.72 -1.43 -21.46
CA GLN A 202 -17.90 0.02 -21.45
C GLN A 202 -18.04 0.59 -20.04
N VAL A 203 -17.69 1.87 -19.92
CA VAL A 203 -18.01 2.74 -18.79
C VAL A 203 -18.89 3.86 -19.31
N GLU A 204 -19.97 4.13 -18.61
CA GLU A 204 -20.90 5.22 -18.89
C GLU A 204 -20.96 6.18 -17.72
N TYR A 205 -20.91 7.47 -18.02
CA TYR A 205 -21.12 8.53 -17.05
C TYR A 205 -22.59 8.90 -17.00
N TRP A 206 -23.17 8.85 -15.81
CA TRP A 206 -24.56 9.19 -15.55
C TRP A 206 -24.62 10.34 -14.56
N GLU A 207 -25.16 11.46 -15.02
CA GLU A 207 -25.57 12.54 -14.13
C GLU A 207 -26.83 12.10 -13.40
N LEU A 208 -26.81 12.22 -12.07
CA LEU A 208 -27.97 11.87 -11.28
C LEU A 208 -28.88 13.10 -11.13
N GLY A 209 -30.17 12.92 -11.39
CA GLY A 209 -31.21 13.92 -11.16
C GLY A 209 -32.50 13.25 -10.68
N ALA A 210 -33.65 13.90 -10.91
CA ALA A 210 -34.95 13.23 -10.74
C ALA A 210 -35.08 11.99 -11.63
N GLN A 211 -34.40 12.01 -12.78
CA GLN A 211 -34.18 10.87 -13.65
C GLN A 211 -32.70 10.84 -14.03
N PRO A 212 -31.97 9.73 -13.85
CA PRO A 212 -30.59 9.60 -14.29
C PRO A 212 -30.46 9.84 -15.80
N GLN A 213 -29.45 10.59 -16.22
CA GLN A 213 -29.17 10.88 -17.63
C GLN A 213 -27.73 10.51 -17.99
N ARG A 214 -27.56 9.77 -19.09
CA ARG A 214 -26.23 9.42 -19.60
C ARG A 214 -25.61 10.62 -20.32
N LEU A 215 -24.46 11.08 -19.87
CA LEU A 215 -23.75 12.19 -20.51
C LEU A 215 -22.80 11.71 -21.61
N PHE A 216 -22.01 10.68 -21.33
CA PHE A 216 -21.07 10.11 -22.29
C PHE A 216 -20.69 8.67 -21.90
N SER A 217 -20.07 7.95 -22.83
CA SER A 217 -19.51 6.63 -22.58
C SER A 217 -18.15 6.46 -23.27
N PHE A 218 -17.37 5.51 -22.77
CA PHE A 218 -16.07 5.16 -23.33
C PHE A 218 -15.78 3.65 -23.12
N PRO A 219 -14.91 3.05 -23.93
CA PRO A 219 -14.51 1.66 -23.75
C PRO A 219 -13.92 1.43 -22.36
N ARG A 220 -14.29 0.33 -21.71
CA ARG A 220 -13.76 -0.03 -20.39
C ARG A 220 -12.25 -0.25 -20.52
N PRO A 221 -11.41 0.54 -19.82
CA PRO A 221 -9.97 0.27 -19.76
C PRO A 221 -9.75 -1.11 -19.14
N GLU A 222 -8.62 -1.76 -19.42
CA GLU A 222 -8.20 -2.92 -18.63
C GLU A 222 -7.97 -2.48 -17.19
N LEU A 223 -9.01 -2.62 -16.38
CA LEU A 223 -9.00 -2.30 -14.97
C LEU A 223 -8.50 -3.53 -14.21
N ALA A 224 -7.51 -3.34 -13.34
CA ALA A 224 -7.30 -4.31 -12.27
C ALA A 224 -8.62 -4.50 -11.51
N HIS A 225 -9.01 -5.75 -11.27
CA HIS A 225 -10.23 -6.06 -10.51
C HIS A 225 -10.21 -5.29 -9.18
N GLN A 226 -11.33 -4.63 -8.82
CA GLN A 226 -11.50 -3.82 -7.58
C GLN A 226 -10.93 -2.39 -7.58
N THR A 227 -10.61 -1.83 -8.75
CA THR A 227 -10.14 -0.43 -8.83
C THR A 227 -11.22 0.56 -8.42
N ALA A 228 -10.85 1.45 -7.50
CA ALA A 228 -11.71 2.58 -7.13
C ALA A 228 -11.98 3.46 -8.35
N HIS A 229 -13.22 3.90 -8.43
CA HIS A 229 -13.72 4.76 -9.48
C HIS A 229 -14.70 5.76 -8.87
N TRP A 230 -14.77 6.94 -9.48
CA TRP A 230 -15.60 8.04 -9.01
C TRP A 230 -16.11 8.88 -10.18
N ALA A 231 -17.31 9.43 -10.07
CA ALA A 231 -17.84 10.41 -11.00
C ALA A 231 -18.18 11.69 -10.24
N LEU A 232 -17.69 12.82 -10.74
CA LEU A 232 -17.96 14.13 -10.17
C LEU A 232 -17.82 15.21 -11.25
N ALA A 233 -18.82 16.09 -11.35
CA ALA A 233 -18.76 17.30 -12.17
C ALA A 233 -18.35 17.05 -13.63
N GLY A 234 -18.92 16.02 -14.26
CA GLY A 234 -18.65 15.63 -15.66
C GLY A 234 -17.32 14.90 -15.89
N ASN A 235 -16.58 14.59 -14.82
CA ASN A 235 -15.32 13.87 -14.88
C ASN A 235 -15.44 12.48 -14.24
N ALA A 236 -15.07 11.46 -15.00
CA ALA A 236 -14.88 10.11 -14.50
C ALA A 236 -13.42 9.93 -14.07
N TYR A 237 -13.22 9.55 -12.82
CA TYR A 237 -11.94 9.26 -12.22
C TYR A 237 -11.80 7.75 -12.10
N LEU A 238 -10.87 7.15 -12.82
CA LEU A 238 -10.60 5.71 -12.76
C LEU A 238 -9.13 5.48 -12.48
N TYR A 239 -8.85 4.49 -11.63
CA TYR A 239 -7.50 4.05 -11.38
C TYR A 239 -7.10 2.97 -12.39
N VAL A 240 -6.19 3.30 -13.31
CA VAL A 240 -5.78 2.42 -14.43
C VAL A 240 -4.26 2.37 -14.47
N ASN A 241 -3.67 1.16 -14.49
CA ASN A 241 -2.22 0.93 -14.55
C ASN A 241 -1.44 1.71 -13.48
N ASN A 242 -1.87 1.63 -12.23
CA ASN A 242 -1.23 2.34 -11.11
C ASN A 242 -1.18 3.87 -11.28
N ARG A 243 -2.17 4.44 -11.99
CA ARG A 243 -2.33 5.89 -12.07
C ARG A 243 -3.80 6.28 -12.06
N LEU A 244 -4.09 7.40 -11.41
CA LEU A 244 -5.38 8.05 -11.57
C LEU A 244 -5.45 8.64 -12.98
N GLN A 245 -6.48 8.26 -13.72
CA GLN A 245 -6.83 8.80 -15.02
C GLN A 245 -8.17 9.53 -14.94
N VAL A 246 -8.27 10.63 -15.67
CA VAL A 246 -9.49 11.45 -15.77
C VAL A 246 -10.06 11.36 -17.17
N PHE A 247 -11.32 10.96 -17.27
CA PHE A 247 -12.07 10.86 -18.51
C PHE A 247 -13.21 11.89 -18.49
N SER A 248 -13.48 12.49 -19.62
CA SER A 248 -14.58 13.43 -19.80
C SER A 248 -15.13 13.30 -21.21
N GLN A 249 -16.28 13.95 -21.47
CA GLN A 249 -16.85 13.98 -22.82
C GLN A 249 -15.86 14.54 -23.87
N ALA A 250 -15.04 15.52 -23.49
CA ALA A 250 -14.01 16.10 -24.36
C ALA A 250 -12.76 15.21 -24.51
N GLN A 251 -12.51 14.31 -23.55
CA GLN A 251 -11.34 13.43 -23.52
C GLN A 251 -11.73 11.98 -23.16
N PRO A 252 -12.44 11.26 -24.06
CA PRO A 252 -12.93 9.90 -23.78
C PRO A 252 -11.82 8.84 -23.75
N LYS A 253 -10.61 9.17 -24.24
CA LYS A 253 -9.42 8.31 -24.13
C LYS A 253 -8.72 8.41 -22.77
N GLY A 254 -9.17 9.33 -21.91
CA GLY A 254 -8.56 9.60 -20.62
C GLY A 254 -7.30 10.46 -20.71
N SER A 255 -7.03 11.19 -19.64
CA SER A 255 -5.78 11.88 -19.37
C SER A 255 -5.13 11.30 -18.12
N SER A 256 -3.86 10.93 -18.21
CA SER A 256 -3.13 10.38 -17.07
C SER A 256 -2.65 11.52 -16.16
N THR A 257 -2.86 11.36 -14.85
CA THR A 257 -2.29 12.25 -13.84
C THR A 257 -0.95 11.68 -13.34
N GLN A 258 -0.18 12.50 -12.61
CA GLN A 258 1.02 12.04 -11.90
C GLN A 258 0.70 11.32 -10.58
N ILE A 259 -0.59 11.10 -10.26
CA ILE A 259 -1.03 10.51 -9.00
C ILE A 259 -0.97 9.00 -9.13
N ASN A 260 -0.05 8.39 -8.38
CA ASN A 260 0.10 6.96 -8.18
C ASN A 260 -0.23 6.62 -6.71
N LEU A 261 -1.25 5.80 -6.52
CA LEU A 261 -1.73 5.27 -5.23
C LEU A 261 -1.66 3.74 -5.23
N LEU A 262 -1.21 3.14 -4.14
CA LEU A 262 -1.21 1.68 -4.03
C LEU A 262 -2.63 1.17 -3.74
N ASN A 263 -3.31 0.70 -4.79
CA ASN A 263 -4.61 0.04 -4.77
C ASN A 263 -5.64 0.66 -3.80
N PRO A 264 -6.02 1.93 -4.01
CA PRO A 264 -6.91 2.58 -3.08
C PRO A 264 -8.30 1.94 -3.17
N TYR A 265 -8.79 1.41 -2.05
CA TYR A 265 -10.04 0.66 -1.96
C TYR A 265 -11.24 1.60 -1.77
N ARG A 266 -11.07 2.68 -0.99
CA ARG A 266 -12.15 3.65 -0.72
C ARG A 266 -11.70 5.09 -0.90
N TRP A 267 -12.59 5.85 -1.52
CA TRP A 267 -12.42 7.25 -1.83
C TRP A 267 -13.56 8.02 -1.16
N GLN A 268 -13.25 9.14 -0.50
CA GLN A 268 -14.25 10.04 0.08
C GLN A 268 -14.01 11.45 -0.38
N HIS A 269 -15.07 12.11 -0.87
CA HIS A 269 -15.03 13.50 -1.25
C HIS A 269 -15.26 14.41 -0.03
N ALA A 270 -14.48 15.48 0.07
CA ALA A 270 -14.62 16.53 1.06
C ALA A 270 -14.32 17.91 0.42
N GLY A 271 -15.38 18.60 -0.01
CA GLY A 271 -15.31 19.95 -0.57
C GLY A 271 -14.70 20.00 -1.98
N THR A 272 -13.40 20.19 -2.07
CA THR A 272 -12.62 20.12 -3.33
C THR A 272 -11.52 19.07 -3.28
N THR A 273 -11.49 18.30 -2.19
CA THR A 273 -10.46 17.30 -1.94
C THR A 273 -11.06 15.91 -2.01
N LEU A 274 -10.33 14.98 -2.61
CA LEU A 274 -10.63 13.56 -2.64
C LEU A 274 -9.64 12.84 -1.74
N LEU A 275 -10.16 12.11 -0.76
CA LEU A 275 -9.38 11.35 0.20
C LEU A 275 -9.30 9.91 -0.28
N ALA A 276 -8.10 9.39 -0.46
CA ALA A 276 -7.86 7.99 -0.82
C ALA A 276 -7.01 7.31 0.25
N ASN A 277 -7.29 6.05 0.56
CA ASN A 277 -6.38 5.26 1.39
C ASN A 277 -5.09 4.95 0.62
N SER A 278 -3.94 5.07 1.29
CA SER A 278 -2.62 4.77 0.72
C SER A 278 -1.96 3.56 1.40
N GLY A 279 -2.76 2.71 2.02
CA GLY A 279 -2.32 1.62 2.90
C GLY A 279 -2.09 2.13 4.31
N VAL A 280 -1.01 2.90 4.52
CA VAL A 280 -0.54 3.36 5.85
C VAL A 280 -1.05 4.74 6.27
N GLY A 281 -1.93 5.34 5.49
CA GLY A 281 -2.49 6.66 5.76
C GLY A 281 -3.48 7.09 4.69
N LEU A 282 -3.68 8.40 4.59
CA LEU A 282 -4.52 9.01 3.56
C LEU A 282 -3.71 9.84 2.59
N THR A 283 -4.06 9.77 1.31
CA THR A 283 -3.65 10.74 0.31
C THR A 283 -4.78 11.70 0.04
N ARG A 284 -4.50 13.00 0.16
CA ARG A 284 -5.44 14.07 -0.20
C ARG A 284 -5.13 14.55 -1.60
N ILE A 285 -6.09 14.42 -2.50
CA ILE A 285 -5.99 14.85 -3.88
C ILE A 285 -6.81 16.12 -4.04
N ASP A 286 -6.18 17.20 -4.48
CA ASP A 286 -6.86 18.44 -4.79
C ASP A 286 -7.45 18.38 -6.21
N LEU A 287 -8.77 18.54 -6.29
CA LEU A 287 -9.53 18.56 -7.54
C LEU A 287 -9.75 19.98 -8.07
N CYS A 288 -9.49 21.03 -7.29
CA CYS A 288 -9.68 22.45 -7.63
C CYS A 288 -8.57 22.98 -8.55
N GLN A 289 -8.30 22.25 -9.63
CA GLN A 289 -7.28 22.56 -10.62
C GLN A 289 -7.53 21.79 -11.93
N PRO A 290 -7.00 22.26 -13.07
CA PRO A 290 -7.24 21.63 -14.38
C PRO A 290 -6.84 20.15 -14.48
N THR A 291 -5.91 19.71 -13.65
CA THR A 291 -5.50 18.31 -13.55
C THR A 291 -5.30 18.00 -12.07
N PRO A 292 -5.96 16.96 -11.52
CA PRO A 292 -5.81 16.60 -10.12
C PRO A 292 -4.35 16.41 -9.74
N LYS A 293 -3.98 16.84 -8.53
CA LYS A 293 -2.66 16.63 -7.94
C LYS A 293 -2.80 16.22 -6.49
N VAL A 294 -1.81 15.46 -6.02
CA VAL A 294 -1.65 15.22 -4.59
C VAL A 294 -1.43 16.56 -3.90
N LYS A 295 -2.31 16.90 -2.96
CA LYS A 295 -2.16 18.03 -2.05
C LYS A 295 -1.12 17.70 -1.00
N ASP A 296 -1.32 16.56 -0.32
CA ASP A 296 -0.39 16.00 0.65
C ASP A 296 -0.76 14.55 0.99
N ASN A 297 0.17 13.86 1.66
CA ASN A 297 -0.03 12.54 2.25
C ASN A 297 -0.03 12.67 3.77
N TYR A 298 -1.06 12.14 4.40
CA TYR A 298 -1.24 12.13 5.84
C TYR A 298 -0.99 10.71 6.37
N LEU A 299 0.23 10.46 6.82
CA LEU A 299 0.65 9.17 7.39
C LEU A 299 0.11 9.02 8.80
N LEU A 300 -0.51 7.88 9.11
CA LEU A 300 -1.14 7.63 10.40
C LEU A 300 -0.25 6.73 11.29
N GLU A 301 -0.13 7.06 12.58
CA GLU A 301 0.55 6.19 13.56
C GLU A 301 -0.38 5.04 14.00
N LEU A 302 -0.53 3.99 13.17
CA LEU A 302 -1.48 2.88 13.37
C LEU A 302 -0.88 1.61 13.98
N GLY A 303 0.42 1.56 14.20
CA GLY A 303 1.11 0.38 14.73
C GLY A 303 1.03 -0.83 13.79
N ALA A 304 0.68 -2.01 14.34
CA ALA A 304 0.64 -3.27 13.58
C ALA A 304 -0.56 -3.38 12.61
N PHE A 305 -1.66 -2.69 12.90
CA PHE A 305 -2.88 -2.67 12.08
C PHE A 305 -2.83 -1.46 11.15
N ASN A 306 -1.99 -1.52 10.12
CA ASN A 306 -1.65 -0.36 9.29
C ASN A 306 -2.02 -0.51 7.81
N GLN A 307 -2.80 -1.53 7.45
CA GLN A 307 -3.37 -1.69 6.11
C GLN A 307 -4.84 -1.26 6.14
N ILE A 308 -5.10 0.01 5.84
CA ILE A 308 -6.46 0.59 5.91
C ILE A 308 -7.35 -0.01 4.81
N GLU A 309 -8.44 -0.66 5.22
CA GLU A 309 -9.49 -1.20 4.34
C GLU A 309 -10.60 -0.17 4.13
N ASP A 310 -11.10 0.40 5.23
CA ASP A 310 -12.11 1.44 5.22
C ASP A 310 -11.79 2.56 6.22
N PHE A 311 -12.30 3.76 5.95
CA PHE A 311 -12.31 4.86 6.89
C PHE A 311 -13.58 5.72 6.74
N LEU A 312 -13.94 6.41 7.83
CA LEU A 312 -14.97 7.43 7.90
C LEU A 312 -14.43 8.57 8.75
N ILE A 313 -14.54 9.80 8.23
CA ILE A 313 -14.17 11.00 9.00
C ILE A 313 -15.44 11.65 9.53
N ILE A 314 -15.50 11.81 10.85
CA ILE A 314 -16.53 12.58 11.54
C ILE A 314 -15.81 13.63 12.38
N ASP A 315 -16.06 14.90 12.06
CA ASP A 315 -15.38 16.06 12.65
C ASP A 315 -13.84 15.97 12.53
N LYS A 316 -13.15 15.76 13.65
CA LYS A 316 -11.67 15.67 13.74
C LYS A 316 -11.21 14.25 14.08
N LEU A 317 -12.12 13.28 13.98
CA LEU A 317 -11.87 11.88 14.25
C LEU A 317 -12.02 11.09 12.97
N MET A 318 -11.13 10.11 12.81
CA MET A 318 -11.21 9.10 11.79
C MET A 318 -11.51 7.76 12.46
N PHE A 319 -12.59 7.14 12.03
CA PHE A 319 -12.90 5.75 12.32
C PHE A 319 -12.37 4.94 11.14
N LEU A 320 -11.55 3.93 11.39
CA LEU A 320 -10.99 3.12 10.31
C LEU A 320 -10.93 1.65 10.68
N THR A 321 -11.01 0.81 9.66
CA THR A 321 -10.70 -0.61 9.74
C THR A 321 -9.35 -0.83 9.09
N ALA A 322 -8.50 -1.61 9.74
CA ALA A 322 -7.21 -1.96 9.18
C ALA A 322 -6.85 -3.41 9.47
N LEU A 323 -6.14 -4.03 8.52
CA LEU A 323 -5.58 -5.36 8.68
C LEU A 323 -4.21 -5.30 9.36
N GLU A 324 -3.87 -6.39 10.07
CA GLU A 324 -2.54 -6.58 10.64
C GLU A 324 -1.53 -6.97 9.56
N ALA A 325 -0.45 -6.21 9.43
CA ALA A 325 0.65 -6.56 8.54
C ALA A 325 1.43 -7.75 9.15
N HIS A 326 1.27 -8.95 8.55
CA HIS A 326 1.91 -10.24 8.88
C HIS A 326 1.19 -11.17 9.89
N ARG A 327 0.65 -12.27 9.38
CA ARG A 327 0.63 -13.69 9.88
C ARG A 327 -0.45 -14.44 9.10
N GLY A 328 -0.31 -15.75 8.91
CA GLY A 328 -1.24 -16.60 8.14
C GLY A 328 -2.72 -16.62 8.59
N ASN A 329 -3.10 -15.82 9.59
CA ASN A 329 -4.47 -15.51 9.97
C ASN A 329 -4.70 -13.99 9.82
N THR A 330 -5.71 -13.59 9.05
CA THR A 330 -6.02 -12.17 8.83
C THR A 330 -6.85 -11.64 10.00
N TYR A 331 -6.22 -10.95 10.95
CA TYR A 331 -6.94 -10.15 11.94
C TYR A 331 -7.12 -8.72 11.42
N SER A 332 -8.17 -8.06 11.89
CA SER A 332 -8.40 -6.64 11.65
C SER A 332 -8.66 -5.92 12.96
N ALA A 333 -8.74 -4.60 12.90
CA ALA A 333 -9.13 -3.78 14.03
C ALA A 333 -9.97 -2.59 13.58
N LEU A 334 -10.93 -2.19 14.40
CA LEU A 334 -11.50 -0.85 14.37
C LEU A 334 -10.60 0.07 15.19
N GLN A 335 -10.12 1.15 14.58
CA GLN A 335 -9.32 2.19 15.23
C GLN A 335 -10.05 3.52 15.17
N ILE A 336 -9.99 4.27 16.26
CA ILE A 336 -10.49 5.65 16.34
C ILE A 336 -9.26 6.54 16.45
N VAL A 337 -9.01 7.35 15.44
CA VAL A 337 -7.79 8.14 15.27
C VAL A 337 -8.13 9.62 15.38
N SER A 338 -7.40 10.33 16.24
CA SER A 338 -7.46 11.78 16.30
C SER A 338 -6.59 12.38 15.21
N LEU A 339 -7.21 13.08 14.25
CA LEU A 339 -6.50 13.78 13.17
C LEU A 339 -5.72 15.00 13.67
N LYS A 340 -5.97 15.46 14.90
CA LYS A 340 -5.19 16.53 15.53
C LYS A 340 -3.84 16.02 16.04
N SER A 341 -3.83 14.85 16.65
CA SER A 341 -2.64 14.25 17.28
C SER A 341 -1.99 13.16 16.42
N ASN A 342 -2.61 12.79 15.31
CA ASN A 342 -2.18 11.73 14.40
C ASN A 342 -2.01 10.36 15.06
N ARG A 343 -2.85 10.05 16.06
CA ARG A 343 -2.73 8.84 16.89
C ARG A 343 -4.07 8.18 17.11
N ALA A 344 -4.04 6.84 17.16
CA ALA A 344 -5.16 6.06 17.65
C ALA A 344 -5.43 6.44 19.12
N ILE A 345 -6.66 6.88 19.40
CA ILE A 345 -7.18 7.14 20.75
C ILE A 345 -8.04 5.99 21.24
N GLY A 346 -8.60 5.18 20.33
CA GLY A 346 -9.38 3.99 20.61
C GLY A 346 -9.01 2.84 19.69
N PHE A 347 -9.13 1.62 20.19
CA PHE A 347 -8.73 0.41 19.49
C PHE A 347 -9.62 -0.76 19.90
N LEU A 348 -10.16 -1.49 18.93
CA LEU A 348 -10.87 -2.75 19.13
C LEU A 348 -10.41 -3.77 18.09
N LYS A 349 -9.77 -4.84 18.56
CA LYS A 349 -9.42 -5.98 17.68
C LYS A 349 -10.69 -6.70 17.23
N LEU A 350 -10.72 -7.05 15.94
CA LEU A 350 -11.78 -7.81 15.29
C LEU A 350 -11.20 -9.10 14.69
N GLU A 351 -11.98 -10.18 14.74
CA GLU A 351 -11.52 -11.52 14.38
C GLU A 351 -11.69 -11.84 12.88
N GLY A 352 -12.47 -11.03 12.16
CA GLY A 352 -12.64 -11.16 10.72
C GLY A 352 -11.75 -10.19 9.96
N ASN A 353 -11.83 -10.28 8.63
CA ASN A 353 -11.26 -9.27 7.74
C ASN A 353 -12.33 -8.18 7.56
N SER A 354 -12.16 -7.10 8.32
CA SER A 354 -13.12 -6.01 8.40
C SER A 354 -12.95 -5.03 7.25
N GLY A 355 -14.05 -4.71 6.58
CA GLY A 355 -14.15 -3.68 5.55
C GLY A 355 -14.98 -2.50 6.05
N GLY A 356 -16.16 -2.33 5.47
CA GLY A 356 -17.06 -1.18 5.67
C GLY A 356 -17.40 -0.80 7.11
N ILE A 357 -17.50 0.51 7.38
CA ILE A 357 -17.94 1.11 8.65
C ILE A 357 -19.13 2.05 8.42
N ALA A 358 -20.14 1.95 9.29
CA ALA A 358 -21.21 2.94 9.39
C ALA A 358 -21.51 3.25 10.86
N ILE A 359 -21.88 4.50 11.14
CA ILE A 359 -22.09 4.98 12.52
C ILE A 359 -23.53 5.50 12.65
N ASN A 360 -24.24 5.05 13.69
CA ASN A 360 -25.53 5.58 14.12
C ASN A 360 -25.45 5.97 15.61
N GLY A 361 -25.24 7.25 15.88
CA GLY A 361 -25.09 7.76 17.25
C GLY A 361 -23.93 7.09 17.99
N ARG A 362 -24.23 6.35 19.06
CA ARG A 362 -23.22 5.65 19.89
C ARG A 362 -22.77 4.30 19.32
N LEU A 363 -23.37 3.84 18.23
CA LEU A 363 -23.10 2.53 17.65
C LEU A 363 -22.31 2.66 16.36
N ALA A 364 -21.24 1.89 16.25
CA ALA A 364 -20.56 1.61 15.01
C ALA A 364 -20.91 0.19 14.55
N TYR A 365 -21.22 0.05 13.26
CA TYR A 365 -21.41 -1.22 12.58
C TYR A 365 -20.21 -1.44 11.68
N VAL A 366 -19.62 -2.63 11.76
CA VAL A 366 -18.44 -2.99 10.97
C VAL A 366 -18.72 -4.27 10.20
N ALA A 367 -18.56 -4.23 8.88
CA ALA A 367 -18.61 -5.41 8.04
C ALA A 367 -17.36 -6.24 8.33
N ASN A 368 -17.50 -7.33 9.08
CA ASN A 368 -16.39 -8.11 9.66
C ASN A 368 -16.18 -9.44 8.89
N GLY A 369 -16.33 -9.39 7.57
CA GLY A 369 -16.10 -10.51 6.67
C GLY A 369 -16.97 -11.73 6.97
N SER A 370 -16.36 -12.90 7.07
CA SER A 370 -17.04 -14.17 7.38
C SER A 370 -17.63 -14.24 8.79
N HIS A 371 -17.31 -13.28 9.67
CA HIS A 371 -17.90 -13.17 11.00
C HIS A 371 -19.17 -12.29 10.99
N GLY A 372 -19.65 -11.90 9.81
CA GLY A 372 -20.85 -11.09 9.62
C GLY A 372 -20.63 -9.63 10.03
N ILE A 373 -21.58 -9.04 10.73
CA ILE A 373 -21.56 -7.65 11.16
C ILE A 373 -21.15 -7.59 12.63
N ALA A 374 -20.13 -6.80 12.96
CA ALA A 374 -19.83 -6.45 14.35
C ALA A 374 -20.61 -5.19 14.75
N VAL A 375 -21.36 -5.27 15.85
CA VAL A 375 -22.03 -4.12 16.47
C VAL A 375 -21.18 -3.66 17.64
N VAL A 376 -20.72 -2.42 17.59
CA VAL A 376 -19.71 -1.88 18.51
C VAL A 376 -20.26 -0.63 19.21
N ASP A 377 -20.19 -0.61 20.53
CA ASP A 377 -20.41 0.58 21.33
C ASP A 377 -19.17 1.49 21.25
N ILE A 378 -19.40 2.74 20.84
CA ILE A 378 -18.40 3.80 20.74
C ILE A 378 -18.73 4.98 21.65
N TYR A 379 -19.56 4.79 22.69
CA TYR A 379 -19.87 5.83 23.68
C TYR A 379 -18.60 6.41 24.34
N ASP A 380 -17.66 5.55 24.73
CA ASP A 380 -16.31 5.94 25.09
C ASP A 380 -15.37 5.63 23.91
N LEU A 381 -15.00 6.68 23.19
CA LEU A 381 -14.13 6.59 22.01
C LEU A 381 -12.72 6.07 22.33
N THR A 382 -12.31 6.06 23.59
CA THR A 382 -11.01 5.51 23.98
C THR A 382 -11.07 4.01 24.28
N ILE A 383 -12.27 3.48 24.53
CA ILE A 383 -12.51 2.08 24.87
C ILE A 383 -13.74 1.57 24.09
N PRO A 384 -13.65 1.45 22.75
CA PRO A 384 -14.72 0.84 21.96
C PRO A 384 -14.95 -0.62 22.36
N ARG A 385 -16.22 -1.06 22.39
CA ARG A 385 -16.61 -2.39 22.90
C ARG A 385 -17.48 -3.13 21.90
N LEU A 386 -17.08 -4.35 21.56
CA LEU A 386 -17.94 -5.26 20.80
C LEU A 386 -19.16 -5.65 21.64
N LEU A 387 -20.36 -5.29 21.21
CA LEU A 387 -21.61 -5.65 21.85
C LEU A 387 -22.11 -7.01 21.34
N SER A 388 -22.13 -7.19 20.03
CA SER A 388 -22.66 -8.39 19.40
C SER A 388 -22.08 -8.64 18.01
N ARG A 389 -22.30 -9.86 17.51
CA ARG A 389 -22.03 -10.25 16.12
C ARG A 389 -23.33 -10.74 15.50
N VAL A 390 -23.66 -10.23 14.32
CA VAL A 390 -24.82 -10.65 13.54
C VAL A 390 -24.31 -11.40 12.32
N ALA A 391 -24.58 -12.70 12.27
CA ALA A 391 -24.19 -13.52 11.13
C ALA A 391 -24.89 -13.04 9.85
N THR A 392 -24.13 -12.93 8.77
CA THR A 392 -24.66 -12.78 7.41
C THR A 392 -24.65 -14.14 6.71
N MET A 393 -25.07 -14.21 5.44
CA MET A 393 -25.19 -15.48 4.72
C MET A 393 -23.92 -15.87 3.96
N ASP A 394 -22.99 -14.94 3.73
CA ASP A 394 -21.69 -15.21 3.10
C ASP A 394 -20.58 -14.42 3.80
N TYR A 395 -20.25 -13.24 3.29
CA TYR A 395 -19.13 -12.43 3.74
C TYR A 395 -19.52 -10.96 3.65
N ALA A 396 -19.64 -10.31 4.80
CA ALA A 396 -19.93 -8.88 4.88
C ALA A 396 -18.69 -8.08 4.43
N SER A 397 -18.74 -7.50 3.24
CA SER A 397 -17.64 -6.69 2.67
C SER A 397 -17.77 -5.20 2.97
N ASP A 398 -18.99 -4.66 2.88
CA ASP A 398 -19.23 -3.24 3.09
C ASP A 398 -20.65 -3.00 3.63
N LEU A 399 -20.87 -1.84 4.24
CA LEU A 399 -22.17 -1.46 4.77
C LEU A 399 -22.36 0.06 4.80
N ILE A 400 -23.61 0.50 4.69
CA ILE A 400 -24.01 1.91 4.87
C ILE A 400 -25.32 1.96 5.66
N ILE A 401 -25.59 3.13 6.24
CA ILE A 401 -26.88 3.41 6.87
C ILE A 401 -27.66 4.35 5.97
N LEU A 402 -28.91 3.97 5.66
CA LEU A 402 -29.92 4.83 5.04
C LEU A 402 -31.14 4.84 5.95
N ASP A 403 -31.51 6.03 6.43
CA ASP A 403 -32.49 6.22 7.51
C ASP A 403 -32.15 5.33 8.73
N ASP A 404 -33.11 4.52 9.20
CA ASP A 404 -32.91 3.57 10.31
C ASP A 404 -32.55 2.15 9.83
N HIS A 405 -31.96 2.02 8.64
CA HIS A 405 -31.62 0.72 8.06
C HIS A 405 -30.15 0.61 7.70
N LEU A 406 -29.57 -0.54 8.05
CA LEU A 406 -28.23 -0.94 7.66
C LEU A 406 -28.30 -1.80 6.39
N ILE A 407 -27.72 -1.30 5.30
CA ILE A 407 -27.58 -2.04 4.05
C ILE A 407 -26.19 -2.65 4.03
N VAL A 408 -26.11 -3.95 3.70
CA VAL A 408 -24.86 -4.73 3.76
C VAL A 408 -24.62 -5.42 2.43
N ALA A 409 -23.41 -5.29 1.91
CA ALA A 409 -22.91 -6.03 0.76
C ALA A 409 -22.34 -7.37 1.28
N ASP A 410 -23.08 -8.45 1.06
CA ASP A 410 -22.81 -9.80 1.56
C ASP A 410 -22.28 -10.70 0.42
N ARG A 411 -21.35 -10.16 -0.38
CA ARG A 411 -20.72 -10.82 -1.54
C ARG A 411 -21.71 -11.60 -2.40
N LEU A 412 -21.59 -12.93 -2.47
CA LEU A 412 -22.40 -13.78 -3.36
C LEU A 412 -23.83 -13.93 -2.86
N ALA A 413 -24.10 -13.63 -1.59
CA ALA A 413 -25.45 -13.60 -1.03
C ALA A 413 -26.20 -12.29 -1.33
N GLY A 414 -25.55 -11.35 -2.04
CA GLY A 414 -26.13 -10.10 -2.54
C GLY A 414 -26.22 -9.01 -1.49
N LEU A 415 -27.28 -8.21 -1.54
CA LEU A 415 -27.55 -7.15 -0.56
C LEU A 415 -28.48 -7.64 0.54
N LYS A 416 -28.15 -7.31 1.78
CA LYS A 416 -29.01 -7.52 2.95
C LYS A 416 -29.41 -6.15 3.52
N VAL A 417 -30.68 -6.02 3.90
CA VAL A 417 -31.18 -4.82 4.57
C VAL A 417 -31.64 -5.22 5.96
N PHE A 418 -31.07 -4.58 6.98
CA PHE A 418 -31.46 -4.77 8.36
C PHE A 418 -32.09 -3.49 8.89
N GLN A 419 -33.22 -3.60 9.57
CA GLN A 419 -33.72 -2.52 10.40
C GLN A 419 -32.89 -2.44 11.69
N ILE A 420 -32.49 -1.23 12.06
CA ILE A 420 -31.76 -0.95 13.29
C ILE A 420 -32.78 -0.73 14.42
N GLN A 421 -32.69 -1.54 15.48
CA GLN A 421 -33.56 -1.44 16.66
C GLN A 421 -32.69 -1.46 17.92
N GLY A 422 -32.24 -0.28 18.34
CA GLY A 422 -31.26 -0.15 19.41
C GLY A 422 -29.96 -0.86 19.04
N GLU A 423 -29.57 -1.86 19.83
CA GLU A 423 -28.35 -2.65 19.61
C GLU A 423 -28.57 -3.90 18.73
N SER A 424 -29.81 -4.12 18.29
CA SER A 424 -30.19 -5.29 17.49
C SER A 424 -30.42 -4.94 16.03
N LEU A 425 -30.19 -5.92 15.16
CA LEU A 425 -30.42 -5.84 13.72
C LEU A 425 -31.45 -6.89 13.31
N GLN A 426 -32.53 -6.46 12.66
CA GLN A 426 -33.56 -7.35 12.13
C GLN A 426 -33.52 -7.36 10.60
N LEU A 427 -33.27 -8.51 9.97
CA LEU A 427 -33.28 -8.63 8.51
C LEU A 427 -34.68 -8.34 7.95
N THR A 428 -34.80 -7.33 7.09
CA THR A 428 -36.08 -6.92 6.46
C THR A 428 -36.12 -7.19 4.97
N GLN A 429 -34.97 -7.25 4.30
CA GLN A 429 -34.90 -7.53 2.86
C GLN A 429 -33.62 -8.30 2.51
N THR A 430 -33.74 -9.21 1.54
CA THR A 430 -32.60 -9.84 0.85
C THR A 430 -32.79 -9.61 -0.64
N LEU A 431 -31.75 -9.12 -1.30
CA LEU A 431 -31.74 -8.93 -2.74
C LEU A 431 -30.56 -9.70 -3.33
N PRO A 432 -30.80 -10.73 -4.16
CA PRO A 432 -29.71 -11.34 -4.90
C PRO A 432 -29.12 -10.33 -5.89
N THR A 433 -27.81 -10.40 -6.09
CA THR A 433 -27.10 -9.61 -7.09
C THR A 433 -26.52 -10.53 -8.14
N ALA A 434 -26.36 -10.02 -9.37
CA ALA A 434 -25.81 -10.82 -10.47
C ALA A 434 -24.36 -11.25 -10.25
N GLN A 435 -23.62 -10.54 -9.38
CA GLN A 435 -22.22 -10.74 -9.06
C GLN A 435 -21.97 -10.47 -7.57
N ALA A 436 -20.81 -10.88 -7.04
CA ALA A 436 -20.47 -10.64 -5.64
C ALA A 436 -20.39 -9.12 -5.34
N ALA A 437 -21.30 -8.62 -4.50
CA ALA A 437 -21.31 -7.23 -4.05
C ALA A 437 -20.17 -6.99 -3.06
N ILE A 438 -19.30 -6.02 -3.35
CA ILE A 438 -18.11 -5.78 -2.52
C ILE A 438 -18.03 -4.38 -1.92
N GLN A 439 -18.70 -3.40 -2.51
CA GLN A 439 -18.67 -2.01 -2.03
C GLN A 439 -20.00 -1.32 -2.28
N ILE A 440 -20.43 -0.52 -1.32
CA ILE A 440 -21.62 0.34 -1.39
C ILE A 440 -21.17 1.80 -1.32
N LYS A 441 -21.52 2.59 -2.33
CA LYS A 441 -21.23 4.03 -2.37
C LYS A 441 -22.54 4.80 -2.29
N PRO A 442 -22.78 5.58 -1.21
CA PRO A 442 -23.83 6.57 -1.20
C PRO A 442 -23.62 7.55 -2.35
N LEU A 443 -24.68 7.86 -3.09
CA LEU A 443 -24.67 8.89 -4.12
C LEU A 443 -25.65 9.99 -3.69
N GLN A 444 -26.06 10.87 -4.60
CA GLN A 444 -27.13 11.79 -4.26
C GLN A 444 -28.41 11.02 -3.90
N PRO A 445 -29.12 11.39 -2.81
CA PRO A 445 -30.39 10.78 -2.48
C PRO A 445 -31.37 10.87 -3.66
N PRO A 446 -32.13 9.80 -3.94
CA PRO A 446 -32.27 8.56 -3.17
C PRO A 446 -31.31 7.42 -3.59
N TYR A 447 -30.27 7.71 -4.37
CA TYR A 447 -29.46 6.70 -5.04
C TYR A 447 -28.23 6.27 -4.23
N PHE A 448 -27.81 5.04 -4.49
CA PHE A 448 -26.50 4.52 -4.12
C PHE A 448 -26.06 3.50 -5.17
N SER A 449 -24.76 3.25 -5.25
CA SER A 449 -24.22 2.27 -6.20
C SER A 449 -23.57 1.11 -5.49
N ILE A 450 -23.57 -0.03 -6.19
CA ILE A 450 -22.84 -1.23 -5.80
C ILE A 450 -21.72 -1.46 -6.80
N SER A 451 -20.51 -1.67 -6.28
CA SER A 451 -19.41 -2.21 -7.07
C SER A 451 -19.30 -3.72 -6.84
N PHE A 452 -19.07 -4.46 -7.91
CA PHE A 452 -18.99 -5.92 -7.89
C PHE A 452 -17.55 -6.41 -8.06
N LYS A 453 -17.29 -7.65 -7.63
CA LYS A 453 -15.94 -8.25 -7.66
C LYS A 453 -15.32 -8.34 -9.06
N ASN A 454 -16.11 -8.48 -10.12
CA ASN A 454 -15.66 -8.47 -11.51
C ASN A 454 -15.34 -7.04 -12.04
N GLY A 455 -15.53 -6.01 -11.20
CA GLY A 455 -15.34 -4.60 -11.54
C GLY A 455 -16.51 -3.95 -12.26
N SER A 456 -17.66 -4.62 -12.42
CA SER A 456 -18.89 -3.96 -12.86
C SER A 456 -19.54 -3.16 -11.73
N SER A 457 -20.46 -2.27 -12.06
CA SER A 457 -21.26 -1.50 -11.09
C SER A 457 -22.74 -1.51 -11.45
N ALA A 458 -23.61 -1.28 -10.46
CA ALA A 458 -25.04 -1.11 -10.67
C ALA A 458 -25.62 -0.02 -9.76
N LEU A 459 -26.68 0.62 -10.22
CA LEU A 459 -27.39 1.68 -9.51
C LEU A 459 -28.60 1.10 -8.76
N TYR A 460 -28.76 1.55 -7.53
CA TYR A 460 -29.88 1.20 -6.67
C TYR A 460 -30.50 2.48 -6.10
N GLN A 461 -31.76 2.35 -5.70
CA GLN A 461 -32.53 3.41 -5.09
C GLN A 461 -33.04 2.94 -3.73
N TRP A 462 -32.95 3.83 -2.75
CA TRP A 462 -33.62 3.69 -1.47
C TRP A 462 -34.99 4.34 -1.52
N TYR A 463 -36.04 3.56 -1.29
CA TYR A 463 -37.41 4.06 -1.34
C TYR A 463 -38.33 3.23 -0.42
N ASN A 464 -39.11 3.91 0.42
CA ASN A 464 -40.05 3.29 1.35
C ASN A 464 -39.43 2.15 2.19
N ASN A 465 -38.29 2.42 2.80
CA ASN A 465 -37.53 1.46 3.63
C ASN A 465 -37.09 0.19 2.89
N LYS A 466 -36.96 0.27 1.56
CA LYS A 466 -36.54 -0.84 0.70
C LYS A 466 -35.50 -0.40 -0.30
N VAL A 467 -34.64 -1.34 -0.64
CA VAL A 467 -33.73 -1.22 -1.78
C VAL A 467 -34.47 -1.67 -3.04
N ILE A 468 -34.34 -0.88 -4.11
CA ILE A 468 -34.90 -1.15 -5.43
C ILE A 468 -33.76 -1.05 -6.45
N THR A 469 -33.68 -1.99 -7.39
CA THR A 469 -32.73 -1.91 -8.52
C THR A 469 -33.20 -0.84 -9.49
N VAL A 470 -32.29 0.00 -9.96
CA VAL A 470 -32.58 0.98 -11.02
C VAL A 470 -32.09 0.43 -12.35
N GLU A 471 -33.00 0.24 -13.29
CA GLU A 471 -32.64 -0.08 -14.68
C GLU A 471 -32.29 1.22 -15.40
N LEU A 472 -31.10 1.25 -15.98
CA LEU A 472 -30.62 2.37 -16.78
C LEU A 472 -30.88 2.04 -18.26
N ASP A 473 -31.91 2.66 -18.83
CA ASP A 473 -32.24 2.49 -20.24
C ASP A 473 -31.23 3.24 -21.11
N ALA A 474 -30.52 2.51 -21.96
CA ALA A 474 -29.66 3.08 -22.98
C ALA A 474 -30.53 3.65 -24.12
N GLN A 475 -31.04 4.87 -23.95
CA GLN A 475 -31.56 5.66 -25.07
C GLN A 475 -30.41 6.28 -25.89
#